data_AF-A0A4S5BJE6-F1
#
_entry.id   AF-A0A4S5BJE6-F1
#
_cell.length_a   1.000
_cell.length_b   1.000
_cell.length_c   1.000
_cell.angle_alpha   90.00
_cell.angle_beta   90.00
_cell.angle_gamma   90.00
#
_symmetry.space_group_name_H-M   'P 1'
#
loop_
_entity.id
_entity.type
_entity.pdbx_description
1 polymer ?
#
loop_
_entity_poly.entity_id
_entity_poly.type
_entity_poly.pdbx_seq_one_letter_code
_entity_poly.pdbx_strand_id
1 'polypeptide(L)'
;MEIVTIDQAREHLRADADDEDDADLQIKINAATEAVLDYITAPIWEPARSEDGRPVKGGDGIEVPATDADGKKIVRATVRHAILLTVGYFYRERNGSQEHRVNDQNGYGYALPQSATALLYSLRKPTVV
;
A
#
# COMPACT_ATOMS: atom_id res chain seq x y z
N MET A 1 -10.20 5.31 6.91
CA MET A 1 -8.91 6.00 7.07
C MET A 1 -8.37 6.22 5.68
N GLU A 2 -8.09 7.47 5.30
CA GLU A 2 -7.59 7.79 3.97
C GLU A 2 -6.06 7.71 3.97
N ILE A 3 -5.51 6.71 3.27
CA ILE A 3 -4.05 6.52 3.10
C ILE A 3 -3.57 7.14 1.78
N VAL A 4 -4.40 7.02 0.75
CA VAL A 4 -4.21 7.55 -0.60
C VAL A 4 -5.47 8.33 -0.97
N THR A 5 -5.29 9.53 -1.50
CA THR A 5 -6.39 10.38 -2.00
C THR A 5 -6.65 10.13 -3.49
N ILE A 6 -7.80 10.57 -3.99
CA ILE A 6 -8.13 10.54 -5.43
C ILE A 6 -7.08 11.29 -6.24
N ASP A 7 -6.70 12.51 -5.83
CA ASP A 7 -5.68 13.30 -6.53
C ASP A 7 -4.33 12.58 -6.64
N GLN A 8 -3.89 11.93 -5.56
CA GLN A 8 -2.65 11.14 -5.57
C GLN A 8 -2.74 9.95 -6.53
N ALA A 9 -3.91 9.30 -6.61
CA ALA A 9 -4.14 8.21 -7.54
C ALA A 9 -4.17 8.72 -8.99
N ARG A 10 -4.83 9.84 -9.27
CA ARG A 10 -4.85 10.46 -10.60
C ARG A 10 -3.44 10.85 -11.06
N GLU A 11 -2.67 11.50 -10.20
CA GLU A 11 -1.28 11.87 -10.49
C GLU A 11 -0.43 10.63 -10.80
N HIS A 12 -0.63 9.54 -10.05
CA HIS A 12 0.05 8.27 -10.30
C HIS A 12 -0.33 7.64 -11.65
N LEU A 13 -1.62 7.65 -11.99
CA LEU A 13 -2.14 7.08 -13.23
C LEU A 13 -1.87 7.95 -14.47
N ARG A 14 -1.51 9.23 -14.26
CA ARG A 14 -1.51 10.26 -15.30
C ARG A 14 -2.86 10.34 -16.02
N ALA A 15 -3.94 10.18 -15.25
CA ALA A 15 -5.29 10.38 -15.73
C ALA A 15 -5.56 11.88 -15.87
N ASP A 16 -6.40 12.26 -16.84
CA ASP A 16 -6.87 13.63 -16.96
C ASP A 16 -7.74 13.99 -15.74
N ALA A 17 -7.77 15.28 -15.41
CA ALA A 17 -8.54 15.78 -14.28
C ALA A 17 -10.01 16.00 -14.70
N ASP A 18 -10.73 14.92 -14.98
CA ASP A 18 -12.19 14.93 -15.11
C ASP A 18 -12.85 14.12 -13.98
N ASP A 19 -13.86 14.70 -13.34
CA ASP A 19 -14.53 14.10 -12.16
C ASP A 19 -15.51 12.97 -12.53
N GLU A 20 -15.52 12.55 -13.80
CA GLU A 20 -16.43 11.54 -14.32
C GLU A 20 -16.08 10.12 -13.82
N ASP A 21 -14.80 9.83 -13.53
CA ASP A 21 -14.35 8.51 -13.08
C ASP A 21 -14.03 8.42 -11.57
N ASP A 22 -14.25 9.49 -10.81
CA ASP A 22 -13.91 9.57 -9.37
C ASP A 22 -14.57 8.48 -8.53
N ALA A 23 -15.83 8.16 -8.82
CA ALA A 23 -16.56 7.14 -8.09
C ALA A 23 -15.93 5.74 -8.29
N ASP A 24 -15.52 5.42 -9.52
CA ASP A 24 -14.86 4.16 -9.85
C ASP A 24 -13.43 4.12 -9.30
N LEU A 25 -12.70 5.23 -9.39
CA LEU A 25 -11.35 5.36 -8.82
C LEU A 25 -11.36 5.21 -7.30
N GLN A 26 -12.34 5.79 -6.60
CA GLN A 26 -12.49 5.63 -5.16
C GLN A 26 -12.74 4.18 -4.75
N ILE A 27 -13.55 3.43 -5.52
CA ILE A 27 -13.77 1.99 -5.28
C ILE A 27 -12.44 1.23 -5.40
N LYS A 28 -11.65 1.52 -6.43
CA LYS A 28 -10.34 0.89 -6.64
C LYS A 28 -9.34 1.23 -5.54
N ILE A 29 -9.32 2.48 -5.06
CA ILE A 29 -8.48 2.91 -3.93
C ILE A 29 -8.85 2.14 -2.67
N ASN A 30 -10.14 1.99 -2.38
CA ASN A 30 -10.61 1.25 -1.21
C ASN A 30 -10.21 -0.22 -1.29
N ALA A 31 -10.50 -0.88 -2.42
CA ALA A 31 -10.15 -2.28 -2.64
C ALA A 31 -8.63 -2.52 -2.59
N ALA A 32 -7.82 -1.64 -3.19
CA ALA A 32 -6.37 -1.72 -3.14
C ALA A 32 -5.83 -1.52 -1.72
N THR A 33 -6.44 -0.62 -0.95
CA THR A 33 -6.09 -0.40 0.45
C THR A 33 -6.35 -1.65 1.27
N GLU A 34 -7.54 -2.24 1.17
CA GLU A 34 -7.89 -3.47 1.88
C GLU A 34 -6.93 -4.62 1.51
N ALA A 35 -6.70 -4.85 0.22
CA ALA A 35 -5.79 -5.91 -0.24
C ALA A 35 -4.35 -5.74 0.28
N VAL A 36 -3.85 -4.50 0.33
CA VAL A 36 -2.50 -4.22 0.88
C VAL A 36 -2.45 -4.41 2.39
N LEU A 37 -3.48 -3.97 3.11
CA LEU A 37 -3.55 -4.10 4.57
C LEU A 37 -3.69 -5.56 5.01
N ASP A 38 -4.45 -6.36 4.27
CA ASP A 38 -4.59 -7.80 4.53
C ASP A 38 -3.30 -8.57 4.25
N TYR A 39 -2.48 -8.08 3.31
CA TYR A 39 -1.21 -8.71 2.94
C TYR A 39 -0.10 -8.52 3.99
N ILE A 40 -0.10 -7.39 4.69
CA ILE A 40 0.94 -7.04 5.66
C ILE A 40 0.60 -7.53 7.06
N THR A 41 1.65 -7.83 7.83
CA THR A 41 1.52 -8.28 9.24
C THR A 41 2.19 -7.32 10.22
N ALA A 42 2.94 -6.35 9.71
CA ALA A 42 3.65 -5.34 10.46
C ALA A 42 2.88 -4.01 10.49
N PRO A 43 3.18 -3.11 11.44
CA PRO A 43 2.55 -1.79 11.50
C PRO A 43 2.76 -0.97 10.21
N ILE A 44 1.70 -0.31 9.74
CA ILE A 44 1.71 0.58 8.57
C ILE A 44 2.44 1.90 8.79
N TRP A 45 2.78 2.22 10.04
CA TRP A 45 3.31 3.53 10.41
C TRP A 45 4.82 3.59 10.19
N GLU A 46 5.30 4.73 9.70
CA GLU A 46 6.73 5.00 9.60
C GLU A 46 7.31 5.04 11.01
N PRO A 47 8.42 4.34 11.30
CA PRO A 47 9.01 4.36 12.61
C PRO A 47 9.71 5.71 12.84
N ALA A 48 9.53 6.28 14.03
CA ALA A 48 10.37 7.36 14.52
C ALA A 48 11.83 6.88 14.53
N ARG A 49 12.75 7.74 14.07
CA ARG A 49 14.17 7.40 13.97
C ARG A 49 14.97 8.18 15.02
N SER A 50 15.93 7.50 15.65
CA SER A 50 16.92 8.15 16.50
C SER A 50 17.93 8.91 15.66
N GLU A 51 18.82 9.66 16.31
CA GLU A 51 19.92 10.39 15.66
C GLU A 51 20.83 9.46 14.81
N ASP A 52 20.98 8.20 15.21
CA ASP A 52 21.72 7.17 14.47
C ASP A 52 20.91 6.52 13.31
N GLY A 53 19.71 7.03 13.00
CA GLY A 53 18.87 6.55 11.90
C GLY A 53 18.14 5.22 12.16
N ARG A 54 18.25 4.66 13.37
CA ARG A 54 17.61 3.41 13.78
C ARG A 54 16.17 3.65 14.27
N PRO A 55 15.24 2.70 14.06
CA PRO A 55 13.88 2.83 14.54
C PRO A 55 13.85 2.84 16.08
N VAL A 56 13.19 3.85 16.65
CA VAL A 56 12.94 3.95 18.09
C VAL A 56 11.88 2.92 18.47
N LYS A 57 12.20 2.09 19.46
CA LYS A 57 11.27 1.10 20.00
C LYS A 57 10.72 1.56 21.34
N GLY A 58 9.42 1.38 21.54
CA GLY A 58 8.77 1.58 22.82
C GLY A 58 9.16 0.50 23.83
N GLY A 59 8.69 0.67 25.08
CA GLY A 59 8.92 -0.31 26.15
C GLY A 59 8.29 -1.69 25.89
N ASP A 60 7.36 -1.77 24.94
CA ASP A 60 6.70 -2.98 24.43
C ASP A 60 7.49 -3.66 23.28
N GLY A 61 8.62 -3.08 22.86
CA GLY A 61 9.41 -3.57 21.73
C GLY A 61 8.82 -3.26 20.36
N ILE A 62 7.69 -2.53 20.29
CA ILE A 62 7.06 -2.08 19.04
C ILE A 62 7.69 -0.76 18.62
N GLU A 63 7.88 -0.56 17.31
CA GLU A 63 8.41 0.69 16.78
C GLU A 63 7.43 1.85 17.04
N VAL A 64 7.94 2.95 17.62
CA VAL A 64 7.13 4.15 17.87
C VAL A 64 6.83 4.81 16.52
N PRO A 65 5.57 5.13 16.20
CA PRO A 65 5.24 5.77 14.94
C PRO A 65 5.76 7.22 14.92
N ALA A 66 6.35 7.63 13.80
CA ALA A 66 6.63 9.03 13.52
C ALA A 66 5.32 9.81 13.38
N THR A 67 5.32 11.04 13.86
CA THR A 67 4.19 11.97 13.77
C THR A 67 4.58 13.20 12.98
N ASP A 68 3.64 13.77 12.25
CA ASP A 68 3.83 15.08 11.59
C ASP A 68 3.77 16.24 12.61
N ALA A 69 3.82 17.47 12.10
CA ALA A 69 3.74 18.70 12.89
C ALA A 69 2.41 18.86 13.66
N ASP A 70 1.34 18.20 13.19
CA ASP A 70 0.00 18.20 13.79
C ASP A 70 -0.19 17.00 14.76
N GLY A 71 0.85 16.19 14.97
CA GLY A 71 0.81 15.01 15.84
C GLY A 71 0.14 13.79 15.19
N LYS A 72 -0.14 13.82 13.88
CA LYS A 72 -0.77 12.70 13.17
C LYS A 72 0.27 11.66 12.79
N LYS A 73 -0.05 10.38 12.99
CA LYS A 73 0.85 9.27 12.63
C LYS A 73 1.07 9.22 11.11
N ILE A 74 2.33 9.11 10.71
CA ILE A 74 2.74 9.05 9.30
C ILE A 74 2.69 7.61 8.82
N VAL A 75 2.00 7.35 7.71
CA VAL A 75 2.00 6.04 7.04
C VAL A 75 3.29 5.87 6.25
N ARG A 76 3.88 4.67 6.28
CA ARG A 76 5.08 4.30 5.50
C ARG A 76 4.88 4.62 4.01
N ALA A 77 5.89 5.23 3.40
CA ALA A 77 5.87 5.53 1.97
C ALA A 77 5.74 4.26 1.11
N THR A 78 6.33 3.14 1.55
CA THR A 78 6.23 1.84 0.86
C THR A 78 4.81 1.31 0.82
N VAL A 79 4.04 1.46 1.90
CA VAL A 79 2.63 1.06 1.96
C VAL A 79 1.80 1.94 1.02
N ARG A 80 1.99 3.26 1.08
CA ARG A 80 1.28 4.19 0.18
C ARG A 80 1.55 3.88 -1.29
N HIS A 81 2.81 3.64 -1.64
CA HIS A 81 3.19 3.34 -3.02
C HIS A 81 2.69 1.96 -3.49
N ALA A 82 2.68 0.96 -2.59
CA ALA A 82 2.10 -0.35 -2.91
C ALA A 82 0.59 -0.25 -3.21
N ILE A 83 -0.15 0.60 -2.49
CA ILE A 83 -1.57 0.88 -2.78
C ILE A 83 -1.71 1.50 -4.17
N LEU A 84 -0.92 2.54 -4.49
CA LEU A 84 -0.97 3.19 -5.81
C LEU A 84 -0.68 2.22 -6.97
N LEU A 85 0.34 1.37 -6.83
CA LEU A 85 0.66 0.33 -7.82
C LEU A 85 -0.50 -0.66 -8.01
N THR A 86 -1.19 -1.00 -6.92
CA THR A 86 -2.35 -1.90 -6.94
C THR A 86 -3.55 -1.22 -7.59
N VAL A 87 -3.77 0.08 -7.33
CA VAL A 87 -4.77 0.89 -8.05
C VAL A 87 -4.47 0.93 -9.55
N GLY A 88 -3.23 1.17 -9.95
CA GLY A 88 -2.81 1.12 -11.37
C GLY A 88 -3.08 -0.22 -12.02
N TYR A 89 -2.85 -1.31 -11.29
CA TYR A 89 -3.20 -2.65 -11.74
C TYR A 89 -4.71 -2.80 -11.98
N PHE A 90 -5.56 -2.43 -11.01
CA PHE A 90 -7.03 -2.51 -11.15
C PHE A 90 -7.60 -1.53 -12.19
N TYR A 91 -6.96 -0.38 -12.37
CA TYR A 91 -7.40 0.60 -13.36
C TYR A 91 -7.24 0.06 -14.79
N ARG A 92 -6.11 -0.61 -15.04
CA ARG A 92 -5.79 -1.26 -16.31
C ARG A 92 -6.56 -2.57 -16.51
N GLU A 93 -6.62 -3.42 -15.50
CA GLU A 93 -7.25 -4.75 -15.55
C GLU A 93 -8.70 -4.73 -15.07
N ARG A 94 -9.62 -4.31 -15.94
CA ARG A 94 -11.05 -4.18 -15.58
C ARG A 94 -11.85 -5.48 -15.64
N ASN A 95 -11.44 -6.42 -16.49
CA ASN A 95 -12.23 -7.61 -16.83
C ASN A 95 -11.63 -8.93 -16.31
N GLY A 96 -10.65 -8.87 -15.39
CA GLY A 96 -9.95 -10.07 -14.93
C GLY A 96 -9.16 -10.78 -16.05
N SER A 97 -8.68 -10.01 -17.02
CA SER A 97 -7.84 -10.55 -18.08
C SER A 97 -6.58 -11.15 -17.45
N GLN A 98 -6.15 -12.32 -17.95
CA GLN A 98 -4.93 -12.97 -17.45
C GLN A 98 -3.67 -12.45 -18.17
N GLU A 99 -3.79 -11.39 -18.97
CA GLU A 99 -2.69 -10.82 -19.76
C GLU A 99 -1.54 -10.36 -18.86
N HIS A 100 -1.88 -9.85 -17.67
CA HIS A 100 -0.92 -9.44 -16.65
C HIS A 100 -1.01 -10.28 -15.37
N ARG A 101 -1.41 -11.55 -15.51
CA ARG A 101 -1.55 -12.47 -14.37
C ARG A 101 -0.23 -12.61 -13.63
N VAL A 102 -0.29 -12.49 -12.31
CA VAL A 102 0.82 -12.91 -11.44
C VAL A 102 0.93 -14.43 -11.50
N ASN A 103 2.09 -14.96 -11.91
CA ASN A 103 2.34 -16.39 -12.06
C ASN A 103 1.91 -17.17 -10.79
N ASP A 104 1.24 -18.30 -10.99
CA ASP A 104 0.63 -19.15 -9.95
C ASP A 104 1.59 -19.51 -8.79
N GLN A 105 2.90 -19.55 -9.05
CA GLN A 105 3.94 -19.74 -8.01
C GLN A 105 3.94 -18.66 -6.92
N ASN A 106 3.35 -17.48 -7.18
CA ASN A 106 3.26 -16.37 -6.22
C ASN A 106 1.86 -16.27 -5.57
N GLY A 107 0.99 -17.25 -5.77
CA GLY A 107 -0.35 -17.33 -5.19
C GLY A 107 -1.46 -17.39 -6.25
N TYR A 108 -2.53 -18.13 -5.95
CA TYR A 108 -3.68 -18.38 -6.83
C TYR A 108 -4.53 -17.11 -7.03
N GLY A 109 -4.08 -16.14 -7.83
CA GLY A 109 -4.88 -14.98 -8.25
C GLY A 109 -5.21 -13.95 -7.15
N TYR A 110 -4.85 -14.22 -5.88
CA TYR A 110 -4.96 -13.29 -4.75
C TYR A 110 -3.70 -12.43 -4.55
N ALA A 111 -2.73 -12.50 -5.47
CA ALA A 111 -1.48 -11.79 -5.33
C ALA A 111 -1.63 -10.34 -5.78
N LEU A 112 -1.34 -9.41 -4.87
CA LEU A 112 -0.96 -8.03 -5.22
C LEU A 112 0.05 -8.06 -6.39
N PRO A 113 0.11 -7.02 -7.23
CA PRO A 113 1.10 -6.96 -8.31
C PRO A 113 2.52 -7.14 -7.75
N GLN A 114 3.40 -7.78 -8.52
CA GLN A 114 4.75 -8.14 -8.06
C GLN A 114 5.52 -6.94 -7.51
N SER A 115 5.38 -5.77 -8.14
CA SER A 115 5.97 -4.51 -7.68
C SER A 115 5.49 -4.10 -6.28
N ALA A 116 4.19 -4.24 -5.99
CA ALA A 116 3.65 -3.99 -4.65
C ALA A 116 4.19 -5.03 -3.65
N THR A 117 4.22 -6.32 -4.00
CA THR A 117 4.74 -7.35 -3.09
C THR A 117 6.22 -7.16 -2.73
N ALA A 118 7.03 -6.68 -3.69
CA ALA A 118 8.44 -6.38 -3.46
C ALA A 118 8.64 -5.26 -2.42
N LEU A 119 7.80 -4.22 -2.46
CA LEU A 119 7.84 -3.12 -1.49
C LEU A 119 7.38 -3.56 -0.09
N LEU A 120 6.43 -4.50 -0.04
CA LEU A 120 5.83 -4.98 1.19
C LEU A 120 6.57 -6.17 1.81
N TYR A 121 7.61 -6.70 1.14
CA TYR A 121 8.32 -7.92 1.56
C TYR A 121 8.82 -7.83 3.00
N SER A 122 9.36 -6.69 3.43
CA SER A 122 9.84 -6.48 4.80
C SER A 122 8.73 -6.35 5.86
N LEU A 123 7.51 -6.05 5.44
CA LEU A 123 6.34 -5.86 6.31
C LEU A 123 5.50 -7.14 6.44
N ARG A 124 5.78 -8.14 5.61
CA ARG A 124 5.20 -9.47 5.70
C ARG A 124 6.14 -10.37 6.50
N LYS A 125 5.75 -10.72 7.72
CA LYS A 125 6.47 -11.70 8.53
C LYS A 125 6.07 -13.10 8.03
N PRO A 126 7.02 -13.93 7.58
CA PRO A 126 6.71 -15.31 7.26
C PRO A 126 6.29 -16.02 8.55
N THR A 127 5.06 -16.49 8.61
CA THR A 127 4.64 -17.44 9.64
C THR A 127 5.14 -18.81 9.23
N VAL A 128 6.15 -19.31 9.94
CA VAL A 128 6.51 -20.73 9.86
C VAL A 128 5.41 -21.48 10.62
N VAL A 129 4.61 -22.27 9.91
CA VAL A 129 3.66 -23.22 10.51
C VAL A 129 4.38 -24.51 10.82
#